data_AF-A0A1H7IUK0-F1
#
_entry.id   AF-A0A1H7IUK0-F1
#
_cell.length_a   1.000
_cell.length_b   1.000
_cell.length_c   1.000
_cell.angle_alpha   90.00
_cell.angle_beta   90.00
_cell.angle_gamma   90.00
#
_symmetry.space_group_name_H-M   'P 1'
#
loop_
_entity.id
_entity.type
_entity.pdbx_description
1 polymer ?
#
loop_
_entity_poly.entity_id
_entity_poly.type
_entity_poly.pdbx_seq_one_letter_code
_entity_poly.pdbx_strand_id
1 'polypeptide(L)'
;MSAALDAAARLAVFPGGYALAYGSHATGTDRATSDLDLLYTGAAQLDGRQLDQLIGAVKELHSRHGLDLDEEVPYQAKLYATLGQAKQAAEGAGFTTVHGAPLTIRESWYLEGESFRLRLIFNALTSPHVFLAGNAAAYRRHTALADRTAARLATAIHGETAITIAEAASALLRAPDGRSGKDYLGYLHPAHLHSVLARGFADLTARGLYSGTEAGSFQPIR
;
A
#
# COMPACT_ATOMS: atom_id res chain seq x y z
N MET A 1 -12.80 -7.80 -15.91
CA MET A 1 -12.71 -7.85 -14.44
C MET A 1 -13.24 -9.21 -14.01
N SER A 2 -12.59 -9.93 -13.09
CA SER A 2 -13.08 -11.24 -12.67
C SER A 2 -14.39 -11.11 -11.88
N ALA A 3 -15.23 -12.14 -11.90
CA ALA A 3 -16.52 -12.13 -11.17
C ALA A 3 -16.35 -11.88 -9.66
N ALA A 4 -15.22 -12.29 -9.08
CA ALA A 4 -14.88 -12.04 -7.68
C ALA A 4 -14.61 -10.56 -7.40
N LEU A 5 -13.92 -9.85 -8.30
CA LEU A 5 -13.68 -8.40 -8.17
C LEU A 5 -14.99 -7.59 -8.31
N ASP A 6 -15.87 -8.00 -9.23
CA ASP A 6 -17.21 -7.41 -9.37
C ASP A 6 -18.06 -7.62 -8.11
N ALA A 7 -17.96 -8.80 -7.49
CA ALA A 7 -18.65 -9.08 -6.22
C ALA A 7 -18.06 -8.26 -5.07
N ALA A 8 -16.73 -8.15 -4.97
CA ALA A 8 -16.05 -7.36 -3.95
C ALA A 8 -16.44 -5.88 -4.03
N ALA A 9 -16.50 -5.32 -5.24
CA ALA A 9 -16.96 -3.94 -5.46
C ALA A 9 -18.38 -3.66 -4.92
N ARG A 10 -19.21 -4.71 -4.77
CA ARG A 10 -20.60 -4.62 -4.27
C ARG A 10 -20.73 -4.90 -2.76
N LEU A 11 -19.70 -5.42 -2.09
CA LEU A 11 -19.81 -5.82 -0.68
C LEU A 11 -20.04 -4.64 0.26
N ALA A 12 -19.41 -3.49 0.01
CA ALA A 12 -19.72 -2.24 0.69
C ALA A 12 -18.99 -1.05 0.04
N VAL A 13 -19.72 0.05 -0.18
CA VAL A 13 -19.11 1.39 -0.27
C VAL A 13 -19.54 2.15 0.96
N PHE A 14 -18.65 2.20 1.95
CA PHE A 14 -18.90 2.94 3.19
C PHE A 14 -18.97 4.45 2.89
N PRO A 15 -19.78 5.22 3.62
CA PRO A 15 -19.97 6.64 3.36
C PRO A 15 -18.64 7.40 3.19
N GLY A 16 -18.49 8.06 2.05
CA GLY A 16 -17.31 8.85 1.69
C GLY A 16 -16.03 8.05 1.37
N GLY A 17 -16.04 6.72 1.53
CA GLY A 17 -14.89 5.85 1.33
C GLY A 17 -14.77 5.26 -0.06
N TYR A 18 -13.75 4.42 -0.25
CA TYR A 18 -13.44 3.68 -1.48
C TYR A 18 -12.94 2.26 -1.17
N ALA A 19 -12.99 1.38 -2.17
CA ALA A 19 -12.52 0.01 -2.08
C ALA A 19 -11.46 -0.30 -3.14
N LEU A 20 -10.43 -1.05 -2.76
CA LEU A 20 -9.34 -1.51 -3.62
C LEU A 20 -9.20 -3.03 -3.53
N ALA A 21 -8.83 -3.66 -4.65
CA ALA A 21 -8.20 -4.96 -4.66
C ALA A 21 -6.71 -4.78 -4.97
N TYR A 22 -5.83 -5.43 -4.22
CA TYR A 22 -4.38 -5.37 -4.43
C TYR A 22 -3.80 -6.79 -4.46
N GLY A 23 -2.47 -6.90 -4.56
CA GLY A 23 -1.80 -8.20 -4.58
C GLY A 23 -1.97 -8.93 -5.92
N SER A 24 -1.94 -10.26 -5.86
CA SER A 24 -1.77 -11.13 -7.04
C SER A 24 -2.89 -11.00 -8.09
N HIS A 25 -4.14 -10.79 -7.64
CA HIS A 25 -5.30 -10.56 -8.53
C HIS A 25 -5.25 -9.22 -9.26
N ALA A 26 -4.58 -8.22 -8.69
CA ALA A 26 -4.42 -6.93 -9.35
C ALA A 26 -3.33 -6.97 -10.45
N THR A 27 -2.39 -7.91 -10.36
CA THR A 27 -1.31 -8.10 -11.33
C THR A 27 -1.59 -9.17 -12.38
N GLY A 28 -2.69 -9.92 -12.24
CA GLY A 28 -3.01 -11.05 -13.12
C GLY A 28 -2.00 -12.21 -12.99
N THR A 29 -1.33 -12.29 -11.83
CA THR A 29 -0.38 -13.36 -11.50
C THR A 29 -0.96 -14.30 -10.45
N ASP A 30 -2.25 -14.16 -10.14
CA ASP A 30 -3.01 -15.03 -9.27
C ASP A 30 -3.06 -16.46 -9.84
N ARG A 31 -3.06 -17.43 -8.94
CA ARG A 31 -3.52 -18.78 -9.25
C ARG A 31 -5.04 -18.79 -9.12
N ALA A 32 -5.69 -19.79 -9.72
CA ALA A 32 -7.14 -19.95 -9.63
C ALA A 32 -7.68 -19.96 -8.19
N THR A 33 -6.86 -20.32 -7.20
CA THR A 33 -7.20 -20.34 -5.77
C THR A 33 -6.58 -19.21 -4.96
N SER A 34 -5.79 -18.31 -5.55
CA SER A 34 -5.14 -17.24 -4.78
C SER A 34 -6.16 -16.40 -4.02
N ASP A 35 -5.81 -16.00 -2.81
CA ASP A 35 -6.62 -15.14 -1.97
C ASP A 35 -6.80 -13.76 -2.60
N LEU A 36 -7.93 -13.10 -2.30
CA LEU A 36 -8.23 -11.76 -2.77
C LEU A 36 -7.95 -10.73 -1.68
N ASP A 37 -6.82 -10.05 -1.80
CA ASP A 37 -6.44 -8.94 -0.94
C ASP A 37 -7.29 -7.69 -1.20
N LEU A 38 -8.01 -7.26 -0.16
CA LEU A 38 -8.98 -6.16 -0.23
C LEU A 38 -8.70 -5.11 0.83
N LEU A 39 -8.88 -3.84 0.45
CA LEU A 39 -8.91 -2.71 1.38
C LEU A 39 -10.19 -1.91 1.15
N TYR A 40 -11.03 -1.84 2.18
CA TYR A 40 -12.17 -0.95 2.24
C TYR A 40 -11.85 0.27 3.10
N THR A 41 -12.36 1.42 2.70
CA THR A 41 -12.27 2.64 3.52
C THR A 41 -13.63 3.28 3.76
N GLY A 42 -13.73 4.11 4.79
CA GLY A 42 -14.94 4.89 5.09
C GLY A 42 -14.69 6.07 6.03
N ALA A 43 -15.69 6.95 6.19
CA ALA A 43 -15.54 8.17 6.96
C ALA A 43 -15.33 7.95 8.48
N ALA A 44 -15.85 6.86 9.03
CA ALA A 44 -15.82 6.56 10.47
C ALA A 44 -15.31 5.15 10.74
N GLN A 45 -14.87 4.88 11.97
CA GLN A 45 -14.50 3.53 12.40
C GLN A 45 -15.76 2.65 12.40
N LEU A 46 -15.64 1.41 11.90
CA LEU A 46 -16.71 0.42 12.05
C LEU A 46 -16.76 -0.06 13.50
N ASP A 47 -17.98 -0.24 14.02
CA ASP A 47 -18.14 -0.99 15.26
C ASP A 47 -17.80 -2.48 15.04
N GLY A 48 -17.62 -3.23 16.14
CA GLY A 48 -17.22 -4.64 16.06
C GLY A 48 -18.18 -5.49 15.22
N ARG A 49 -19.49 -5.23 15.32
CA ARG A 49 -20.50 -5.99 14.57
C ARG A 49 -20.45 -5.70 13.07
N GLN A 50 -20.27 -4.43 12.70
CA GLN A 50 -20.13 -4.01 11.30
C GLN A 50 -18.85 -4.59 10.68
N LEU A 51 -17.75 -4.58 11.44
CA LEU A 51 -16.49 -5.19 10.99
C LEU A 51 -16.63 -6.70 10.81
N ASP A 52 -17.22 -7.41 11.79
CA ASP A 52 -17.46 -8.85 11.70
C ASP A 52 -18.35 -9.22 10.51
N GLN A 53 -19.38 -8.41 10.23
CA GLN A 53 -20.23 -8.58 9.05
C GLN A 53 -19.44 -8.43 7.74
N LEU A 54 -18.56 -7.42 7.65
CA LEU A 54 -17.70 -7.24 6.48
C LEU A 54 -16.74 -8.42 6.31
N ILE A 55 -16.11 -8.88 7.39
CA ILE A 55 -15.20 -10.03 7.38
C ILE A 55 -15.95 -11.29 6.93
N GLY A 56 -17.14 -11.54 7.48
CA GLY A 56 -17.98 -12.67 7.10
C GLY A 56 -18.34 -12.63 5.61
N ALA A 57 -18.74 -11.47 5.10
CA ALA A 57 -19.09 -11.30 3.69
C ALA A 57 -17.90 -11.52 2.75
N VAL A 58 -16.70 -11.11 3.15
CA VAL A 58 -15.46 -11.36 2.39
C VAL A 58 -15.06 -12.83 2.43
N LYS A 59 -15.12 -13.49 3.59
CA LYS A 59 -14.87 -14.93 3.70
C LYS A 59 -15.86 -15.75 2.86
N GLU A 60 -17.13 -15.34 2.86
CA GLU A 60 -18.16 -15.97 2.02
C GLU A 60 -17.89 -15.74 0.52
N LEU A 61 -17.44 -14.54 0.13
CA LEU A 61 -17.00 -14.26 -1.25
C LEU A 61 -15.88 -15.21 -1.66
N HIS A 62 -14.84 -15.38 -0.83
CA HIS A 62 -13.75 -16.30 -1.10
C HIS A 62 -14.27 -17.73 -1.30
N SER A 63 -15.09 -18.21 -0.37
CA SER A 63 -15.69 -19.55 -0.44
C SER A 63 -16.52 -19.75 -1.71
N ARG A 64 -17.39 -18.78 -2.06
CA ARG A 64 -18.24 -18.84 -3.26
C ARG A 64 -17.44 -18.89 -4.56
N HIS A 65 -16.24 -18.32 -4.57
CA HIS A 65 -15.36 -18.26 -5.74
C HIS A 65 -14.20 -19.26 -5.68
N GLY A 66 -14.13 -20.13 -4.67
CA GLY A 66 -13.08 -21.13 -4.52
C GLY A 66 -11.68 -20.55 -4.24
N LEU A 67 -11.63 -19.39 -3.58
CA LEU A 67 -10.40 -18.71 -3.22
C LEU A 67 -9.92 -19.14 -1.82
N ASP A 68 -8.61 -19.23 -1.65
CA ASP A 68 -7.95 -19.51 -0.38
C ASP A 68 -8.12 -18.33 0.58
N LEU A 69 -8.12 -18.61 1.89
CA LEU A 69 -8.08 -17.57 2.91
C LEU A 69 -6.63 -17.35 3.35
N ASP A 70 -6.16 -16.11 3.26
CA ASP A 70 -4.93 -15.70 3.93
C ASP A 70 -5.24 -15.25 5.36
N GLU A 71 -4.73 -16.01 6.34
CA GLU A 71 -4.83 -15.70 7.77
C GLU A 71 -3.46 -15.31 8.36
N GLU A 72 -2.43 -15.02 7.54
CA GLU A 72 -1.12 -14.51 8.01
C GLU A 72 -1.27 -13.18 8.75
N VAL A 73 -2.22 -12.33 8.31
CA VAL A 73 -2.61 -11.10 8.98
C VAL A 73 -4.11 -11.15 9.27
N PRO A 74 -4.54 -10.89 10.52
CA PRO A 74 -5.96 -10.88 10.86
C PRO A 74 -6.76 -9.92 9.96
N TYR A 75 -7.94 -10.35 9.51
CA TYR A 75 -8.82 -9.52 8.68
C TYR A 75 -9.19 -8.19 9.36
N GLN A 76 -9.32 -8.20 10.69
CA GLN A 76 -9.55 -7.00 11.50
C GLN A 76 -8.47 -5.94 11.30
N ALA A 77 -7.23 -6.37 11.03
CA ALA A 77 -6.10 -5.49 10.78
C ALA A 77 -6.06 -5.03 9.32
N LYS A 78 -6.28 -5.91 8.32
CA LYS A 78 -6.05 -5.55 6.91
C LYS A 78 -7.28 -5.03 6.14
N LEU A 79 -8.50 -5.38 6.55
CA LEU A 79 -9.66 -5.25 5.66
C LEU A 79 -10.28 -3.84 5.60
N TYR A 80 -10.27 -3.09 6.71
CA TYR A 80 -10.94 -1.79 6.81
C TYR A 80 -10.05 -0.72 7.43
N ALA A 81 -10.11 0.49 6.88
CA ALA A 81 -9.49 1.68 7.45
C ALA A 81 -10.40 2.91 7.33
N THR A 82 -10.34 3.83 8.29
CA THR A 82 -10.96 5.14 8.08
C THR A 82 -10.20 5.93 7.01
N LEU A 83 -10.85 6.93 6.40
CA LEU A 83 -10.18 7.88 5.51
C LEU A 83 -9.00 8.58 6.21
N GLY A 84 -9.12 8.84 7.52
CA GLY A 84 -8.03 9.40 8.33
C GLY A 84 -6.84 8.45 8.42
N GLN A 85 -7.08 7.17 8.68
CA GLN A 85 -6.03 6.14 8.72
C GLN A 85 -5.38 5.93 7.35
N ALA A 86 -6.18 5.95 6.27
CA ALA A 86 -5.65 5.88 4.90
C ALA A 86 -4.75 7.07 4.57
N LYS A 87 -5.12 8.28 5.03
CA LYS A 87 -4.27 9.47 4.91
C LYS A 87 -2.98 9.32 5.74
N GLN A 88 -3.06 8.93 7.01
CA GLN A 88 -1.90 8.72 7.87
C GLN A 88 -0.93 7.70 7.28
N ALA A 89 -1.45 6.58 6.77
CA ALA A 89 -0.70 5.59 6.03
C ALA A 89 0.01 6.22 4.84
N ALA A 90 -0.72 6.93 3.97
CA ALA A 90 -0.16 7.63 2.81
C ALA A 90 0.90 8.69 3.16
N GLU A 91 0.84 9.28 4.35
CA GLU A 91 1.84 10.21 4.91
C GLU A 91 3.07 9.49 5.48
N GLY A 92 3.06 8.15 5.52
CA GLY A 92 4.18 7.32 5.94
C GLY A 92 4.17 6.94 7.43
N ALA A 93 3.06 7.15 8.15
CA ALA A 93 2.98 6.87 9.58
C ALA A 93 3.20 5.39 9.95
N GLY A 94 3.10 4.47 8.98
CA GLY A 94 3.44 3.06 9.18
C GLY A 94 4.94 2.73 9.19
N PHE A 95 5.80 3.69 8.85
CA PHE A 95 7.25 3.49 8.79
C PHE A 95 7.95 4.10 10.01
N THR A 96 8.05 3.32 11.07
CA THR A 96 8.97 3.63 12.17
C THR A 96 10.39 3.31 11.73
N THR A 97 11.28 4.30 11.79
CA THR A 97 12.70 4.12 11.46
C THR A 97 13.55 3.91 12.71
N VAL A 98 14.49 2.95 12.66
CA VAL A 98 15.55 2.76 13.65
C VAL A 98 16.89 2.89 12.92
N HIS A 99 17.75 3.79 13.41
CA HIS A 99 19.02 4.14 12.74
C HIS A 99 18.86 4.52 11.25
N GLY A 100 17.76 5.19 10.89
CA GLY A 100 17.48 5.63 9.51
C GLY A 100 16.86 4.56 8.61
N ALA A 101 16.77 3.30 9.05
CA ALA A 101 16.15 2.22 8.29
C ALA A 101 14.74 1.90 8.83
N PRO A 102 13.75 1.59 7.97
CA PRO A 102 12.44 1.13 8.41
C PRO A 102 12.52 -0.18 9.20
N LEU A 103 11.71 -0.29 10.25
CA LEU A 103 11.53 -1.55 10.97
C LEU A 103 10.85 -2.61 10.09
N THR A 104 11.39 -3.82 10.18
CA THR A 104 10.93 -5.01 9.45
C THR A 104 10.91 -6.18 10.43
N ILE A 105 9.88 -6.22 11.27
CA ILE A 105 9.69 -7.21 12.32
C ILE A 105 8.58 -8.17 11.88
N ARG A 106 8.76 -9.48 12.12
CA ARG A 106 7.82 -10.54 11.72
C ARG A 106 7.04 -11.16 12.87
N GLU A 107 7.28 -10.69 14.09
CA GLU A 107 6.61 -11.16 15.28
C GLU A 107 5.13 -10.76 15.30
N SER A 108 4.27 -11.63 15.81
CA SER A 108 2.81 -11.43 15.81
C SER A 108 2.38 -10.12 16.48
N TRP A 109 3.01 -9.76 17.60
CA TRP A 109 2.73 -8.50 18.30
C TRP A 109 2.96 -7.25 17.43
N TYR A 110 3.87 -7.33 16.45
CA TYR A 110 4.12 -6.25 15.51
C TYR A 110 3.12 -6.29 14.35
N LEU A 111 2.83 -7.48 13.83
CA LEU A 111 1.87 -7.69 12.73
C LEU A 111 0.43 -7.31 13.11
N GLU A 112 0.10 -7.37 14.40
CA GLU A 112 -1.19 -6.93 14.95
C GLU A 112 -1.18 -5.42 15.32
N GLY A 113 -0.02 -4.77 15.26
CA GLY A 113 0.17 -3.38 15.67
C GLY A 113 -0.27 -2.35 14.62
N GLU A 114 -0.58 -1.15 15.09
CA GLU A 114 -1.04 -0.04 14.23
C GLU A 114 0.00 0.35 13.17
N SER A 115 1.30 0.35 13.50
CA SER A 115 2.36 0.67 12.53
C SER A 115 2.35 -0.28 11.34
N PHE A 116 2.20 -1.58 11.58
CA PHE A 116 2.15 -2.57 10.50
C PHE A 116 0.86 -2.42 9.68
N ARG A 117 -0.28 -2.18 10.33
CA ARG A 117 -1.54 -1.89 9.64
C ARG A 117 -1.42 -0.68 8.69
N LEU A 118 -0.88 0.43 9.17
CA LEU A 118 -0.67 1.61 8.34
C LEU A 118 0.31 1.33 7.19
N ARG A 119 1.31 0.47 7.41
CA ARG A 119 2.21 0.02 6.35
C ARG A 119 1.52 -0.86 5.32
N LEU A 120 0.60 -1.75 5.71
CA LEU A 120 -0.21 -2.53 4.76
C LEU A 120 -1.08 -1.62 3.90
N ILE A 121 -1.74 -0.62 4.51
CA ILE A 121 -2.54 0.35 3.78
C ILE A 121 -1.68 1.15 2.81
N PHE A 122 -0.49 1.57 3.24
CA PHE A 122 0.46 2.25 2.36
C PHE A 122 0.84 1.37 1.17
N ASN A 123 1.21 0.11 1.42
CA ASN A 123 1.56 -0.85 0.38
C ASN A 123 0.38 -1.13 -0.58
N ALA A 124 -0.86 -1.17 -0.10
CA ALA A 124 -2.03 -1.30 -0.95
C ALA A 124 -2.19 -0.10 -1.90
N LEU A 125 -1.74 1.11 -1.50
CA LEU A 125 -1.78 2.32 -2.32
C LEU A 125 -0.61 2.45 -3.30
N THR A 126 0.52 1.78 -3.04
CA THR A 126 1.78 1.90 -3.82
C THR A 126 2.20 0.61 -4.53
N SER A 127 1.48 -0.49 -4.33
CA SER A 127 1.61 -1.72 -5.10
C SER A 127 0.56 -1.74 -6.21
N PRO A 128 0.69 -2.60 -7.23
CA PRO A 128 -0.37 -2.79 -8.20
C PRO A 128 -1.72 -3.07 -7.51
N HIS A 129 -2.73 -2.29 -7.86
CA HIS A 129 -4.07 -2.40 -7.30
C HIS A 129 -5.10 -1.95 -8.34
N VAL A 130 -6.33 -2.44 -8.15
CA VAL A 130 -7.51 -2.07 -8.92
C VAL A 130 -8.43 -1.26 -8.02
N PHE A 131 -8.80 -0.07 -8.48
CA PHE A 131 -9.88 0.69 -7.86
C PHE A 131 -11.21 0.00 -8.16
N LEU A 132 -11.91 -0.46 -7.12
CA LEU A 132 -13.15 -1.21 -7.26
C LEU A 132 -14.36 -0.27 -7.28
N ALA A 133 -14.49 0.61 -6.28
CA ALA A 133 -15.66 1.45 -6.12
C ALA A 133 -15.45 2.63 -5.14
N GLY A 134 -16.39 3.57 -5.16
CA GLY A 134 -16.53 4.63 -4.15
C GLY A 134 -15.91 5.98 -4.52
N ASN A 135 -15.37 6.67 -3.51
CA ASN A 135 -14.87 8.03 -3.61
C ASN A 135 -13.51 8.10 -4.34
N ALA A 136 -13.57 8.17 -5.66
CA ALA A 136 -12.41 8.25 -6.53
C ALA A 136 -11.53 9.49 -6.26
N ALA A 137 -12.11 10.59 -5.77
CA ALA A 137 -11.35 11.79 -5.44
C ALA A 137 -10.48 11.60 -4.18
N ALA A 138 -11.02 10.96 -3.14
CA ALA A 138 -10.24 10.61 -1.95
C ALA A 138 -9.13 9.60 -2.29
N TYR A 139 -9.48 8.55 -3.04
CA TYR A 139 -8.52 7.57 -3.55
C TYR A 139 -7.34 8.24 -4.27
N ARG A 140 -7.60 9.05 -5.31
CA ARG A 140 -6.53 9.73 -6.07
C ARG A 140 -5.64 10.61 -5.20
N ARG A 141 -6.22 11.32 -4.21
CA ARG A 141 -5.44 12.13 -3.28
C ARG A 141 -4.53 11.29 -2.40
N HIS A 142 -5.04 10.17 -1.88
CA HIS A 142 -4.25 9.25 -1.05
C HIS A 142 -3.15 8.57 -1.85
N THR A 143 -3.43 8.08 -3.07
CA THR A 143 -2.41 7.50 -3.95
C THR A 143 -1.32 8.51 -4.31
N ALA A 144 -1.68 9.74 -4.69
CA ALA A 144 -0.68 10.77 -4.99
C ALA A 144 0.17 11.15 -3.76
N LEU A 145 -0.43 11.10 -2.56
CA LEU A 145 0.31 11.30 -1.32
C LEU A 145 1.24 10.14 -1.01
N ALA A 146 0.78 8.90 -1.19
CA ALA A 146 1.60 7.71 -1.00
C ALA A 146 2.77 7.65 -2.01
N ASP A 147 2.55 8.01 -3.28
CA ASP A 147 3.60 8.11 -4.31
C ASP A 147 4.72 9.09 -3.87
N ARG A 148 4.36 10.30 -3.40
CA ARG A 148 5.33 11.27 -2.86
C ARG A 148 6.10 10.69 -1.66
N THR A 149 5.37 10.08 -0.73
CA THR A 149 5.96 9.52 0.48
C THR A 149 6.90 8.37 0.15
N ALA A 150 6.59 7.53 -0.84
CA ALA A 150 7.47 6.46 -1.31
C ALA A 150 8.80 7.02 -1.85
N ALA A 151 8.75 8.10 -2.64
CA ALA A 151 9.96 8.77 -3.15
C ALA A 151 10.83 9.34 -2.01
N ARG A 152 10.20 9.98 -1.01
CA ARG A 152 10.90 10.49 0.18
C ARG A 152 11.49 9.36 1.04
N LEU A 153 10.74 8.27 1.22
CA LEU A 153 11.18 7.09 1.96
C LEU A 153 12.40 6.45 1.27
N ALA A 154 12.35 6.29 -0.06
CA ALA A 154 13.46 5.78 -0.84
C ALA A 154 14.72 6.64 -0.68
N THR A 155 14.56 7.97 -0.76
CA THR A 155 15.66 8.93 -0.55
C THR A 155 16.24 8.80 0.87
N ALA A 156 15.39 8.68 1.88
CA ALA A 156 15.81 8.54 3.27
C ALA A 156 16.58 7.22 3.52
N ILE A 157 16.15 6.12 2.89
CA ILE A 157 16.83 4.81 2.99
C ILE A 157 18.18 4.83 2.26
N HIS A 158 18.22 5.43 1.07
CA HIS A 158 19.44 5.52 0.25
C HIS A 158 20.54 6.35 0.93
N GLY A 159 20.15 7.43 1.63
CA GLY A 159 21.06 8.22 2.46
C GLY A 159 21.97 9.20 1.71
N GLU A 160 21.99 9.19 0.38
CA GLU A 160 22.74 10.15 -0.45
C GLU A 160 21.92 11.39 -0.82
N THR A 161 22.61 12.44 -1.28
CA THR A 161 21.98 13.72 -1.63
C THR A 161 21.26 13.70 -2.97
N ALA A 162 21.62 12.80 -3.88
CA ALA A 162 20.99 12.64 -5.18
C ALA A 162 20.65 11.17 -5.45
N ILE A 163 19.51 10.91 -6.08
CA ILE A 163 19.03 9.54 -6.31
C ILE A 163 18.28 9.43 -7.64
N THR A 164 18.54 8.38 -8.41
CA THR A 164 17.77 8.04 -9.61
C THR A 164 16.52 7.22 -9.26
N ILE A 165 15.56 7.09 -10.18
CA ILE A 165 14.39 6.21 -9.97
C ILE A 165 14.81 4.75 -9.75
N ALA A 166 15.86 4.29 -10.45
CA ALA A 166 16.35 2.91 -10.32
C ALA A 166 16.97 2.65 -8.94
N GLU A 167 17.78 3.58 -8.43
CA GLU A 167 18.34 3.49 -7.08
C GLU A 167 17.25 3.59 -6.02
N ALA A 168 16.29 4.50 -6.18
CA ALA A 168 15.14 4.63 -5.30
C ALA A 168 14.30 3.33 -5.26
N ALA A 169 14.08 2.69 -6.41
CA ALA A 169 13.38 1.42 -6.49
C ALA A 169 14.18 0.31 -5.80
N SER A 170 15.49 0.25 -6.02
CA SER A 170 16.39 -0.72 -5.37
C SER A 170 16.33 -0.61 -3.85
N ALA A 171 16.40 0.62 -3.32
CA ALA A 171 16.32 0.92 -1.88
C ALA A 171 15.00 0.45 -1.25
N LEU A 172 13.90 0.46 -1.98
CA LEU A 172 12.60 -0.02 -1.49
C LEU A 172 12.38 -1.53 -1.70
N LEU A 173 13.02 -2.14 -2.71
CA LEU A 173 12.87 -3.56 -3.03
C LEU A 173 13.75 -4.45 -2.16
N ARG A 174 14.93 -3.98 -1.78
CA ARG A 174 15.94 -4.79 -1.10
C ARG A 174 16.67 -4.02 0.00
N ALA A 175 16.79 -4.62 1.17
CA ALA A 175 17.62 -4.10 2.25
C ALA A 175 19.12 -4.31 1.96
N PRO A 176 20.02 -3.54 2.61
CA PRO A 176 21.47 -3.73 2.47
C PRO A 176 21.96 -5.14 2.82
N ASP A 177 21.24 -5.85 3.71
CA ASP A 177 21.53 -7.24 4.11
C ASP A 177 20.96 -8.30 3.14
N GLY A 178 20.37 -7.86 2.02
CA GLY A 178 19.84 -8.73 0.97
C GLY A 178 18.37 -9.14 1.14
N ARG A 179 17.72 -8.84 2.27
CA ARG A 179 16.28 -9.14 2.46
C ARG A 179 15.41 -8.40 1.46
N SER A 180 14.29 -9.00 1.07
CA SER A 180 13.37 -8.46 0.06
C SER A 180 11.95 -8.96 0.26
N GLY A 181 10.98 -8.44 -0.50
CA GLY A 181 9.58 -8.86 -0.42
C GLY A 181 9.04 -8.77 1.00
N LYS A 182 8.35 -9.82 1.46
CA LYS A 182 7.75 -9.87 2.81
C LYS A 182 8.75 -9.79 3.97
N ASP A 183 10.03 -10.08 3.73
CA ASP A 183 11.08 -10.01 4.75
C ASP A 183 11.76 -8.63 4.81
N TYR A 184 11.34 -7.70 3.94
CA TYR A 184 11.74 -6.30 3.95
C TYR A 184 10.52 -5.37 3.92
N LEU A 185 10.28 -4.61 2.82
CA LEU A 185 9.19 -3.63 2.71
C LEU A 185 7.90 -4.13 2.04
N GLY A 186 7.94 -5.31 1.40
CA GLY A 186 6.76 -5.94 0.78
C GLY A 186 6.63 -5.71 -0.73
N TYR A 187 7.52 -4.93 -1.35
CA TYR A 187 7.47 -4.68 -2.79
C TYR A 187 8.01 -5.86 -3.60
N LEU A 188 7.28 -6.24 -4.65
CA LEU A 188 7.64 -7.34 -5.54
C LEU A 188 7.59 -6.98 -7.04
N HIS A 189 7.10 -5.78 -7.39
CA HIS A 189 6.85 -5.39 -8.78
C HIS A 189 7.67 -4.16 -9.19
N PRO A 190 8.91 -4.33 -9.69
CA PRO A 190 9.81 -3.22 -10.01
C PRO A 190 9.20 -2.21 -10.98
N ALA A 191 8.59 -2.65 -12.07
CA ALA A 191 8.03 -1.75 -13.09
C ALA A 191 6.93 -0.83 -12.54
N HIS A 192 6.05 -1.36 -11.67
CA HIS A 192 5.03 -0.55 -11.01
C HIS A 192 5.65 0.44 -10.03
N LEU A 193 6.62 -0.03 -9.24
CA LEU A 193 7.32 0.82 -8.27
C LEU A 193 8.10 1.96 -8.94
N HIS A 194 8.71 1.71 -10.11
CA HIS A 194 9.32 2.77 -10.91
C HIS A 194 8.30 3.85 -11.29
N SER A 195 7.09 3.44 -11.65
CA SER A 195 6.02 4.39 -12.00
C SER A 195 5.53 5.19 -10.79
N VAL A 196 5.40 4.55 -9.62
CA VAL A 196 5.11 5.19 -8.32
C VAL A 196 6.15 6.25 -7.99
N LEU A 197 7.44 5.88 -8.07
CA LEU A 197 8.55 6.76 -7.77
C LEU A 197 8.65 7.92 -8.78
N ALA A 198 8.46 7.64 -10.07
CA ALA A 198 8.45 8.67 -11.10
C ALA A 198 7.38 9.73 -10.84
N ARG A 199 6.14 9.32 -10.52
CA ARG A 199 5.06 10.26 -10.15
C ARG A 199 5.38 11.01 -8.86
N GLY A 200 5.91 10.31 -7.86
CA GLY A 200 6.30 10.90 -6.58
C GLY A 200 7.36 12.00 -6.75
N PHE A 201 8.46 11.71 -7.43
CA PHE A 201 9.51 12.69 -7.69
C PHE A 201 9.07 13.84 -8.61
N ALA A 202 8.24 13.57 -9.63
CA ALA A 202 7.68 14.61 -10.48
C ALA A 202 6.83 15.61 -9.67
N ASP A 203 5.95 15.13 -8.79
CA ASP A 203 5.12 16.00 -7.94
C ASP A 203 5.96 16.75 -6.88
N LEU A 204 6.98 16.11 -6.30
CA LEU A 204 7.92 16.77 -5.38
C LEU A 204 8.72 17.88 -6.08
N THR A 205 9.13 17.66 -7.32
CA THR A 205 9.84 18.65 -8.14
C THR A 205 8.92 19.81 -8.51
N ALA A 206 7.68 19.52 -8.93
CA ALA A 206 6.68 20.55 -9.22
C ALA A 206 6.34 21.44 -8.01
N ARG A 207 6.54 20.92 -6.79
CA ARG A 207 6.38 21.66 -5.53
C ARG A 207 7.64 22.41 -5.08
N GLY A 208 8.75 22.32 -5.82
CA GLY A 208 10.02 22.94 -5.45
C GLY A 208 10.67 22.29 -4.21
N LEU A 209 10.35 21.03 -3.91
CA LEU A 209 10.95 20.29 -2.80
C LEU A 209 12.16 19.46 -3.25
N TYR A 210 12.21 19.11 -4.54
CA TYR A 210 13.31 18.40 -5.18
C TYR A 210 13.71 19.15 -6.45
N SER A 211 14.97 18.99 -6.85
CA SER A 211 15.45 19.39 -8.18
C SER A 211 15.85 18.15 -8.97
N GLY A 212 15.50 18.14 -10.25
CA GLY A 212 16.04 17.16 -11.21
C GLY A 212 17.40 17.61 -11.71
N THR A 213 18.31 16.66 -11.92
CA THR A 213 19.60 16.89 -12.58
C THR A 213 19.53 16.48 -14.04
N GLU A 214 20.50 16.94 -14.85
CA GLU A 214 20.62 16.53 -16.26
C GLU A 214 20.83 15.01 -16.42
N ALA A 215 21.34 14.33 -15.39
CA ALA A 215 21.54 12.88 -15.35
C ALA A 215 20.27 12.09 -14.99
N GLY A 216 19.12 12.75 -14.80
CA GLY A 216 17.87 12.11 -14.41
C GLY A 216 17.84 11.68 -12.94
N SER A 217 18.71 12.25 -12.10
CA SER A 217 18.67 12.08 -10.65
C SER A 217 17.87 13.21 -9.99
N PHE A 218 17.38 12.95 -8.78
CA PHE A 218 16.59 13.86 -7.97
C PHE A 218 17.33 14.15 -6.68
N GLN A 219 17.36 15.41 -6.25
CA GLN A 219 17.97 15.82 -4.98
C GLN A 219 17.02 16.72 -4.18
N PRO A 220 16.89 16.55 -2.86
CA PRO A 220 16.12 17.47 -2.03
C PRO A 220 16.68 18.89 -2.09
N ILE A 221 15.81 19.89 -2.22
CA ILE A 221 16.18 21.31 -2.11
C ILE A 221 16.22 21.64 -0.61
N ARG A 222 17.37 22.12 -0.13
CA ARG A 222 17.59 22.53 1.26
C ARG A 222 17.18 23.97 1.49
#